data_AF-A0A8H9IMK3-F1
#
_entry.id   AF-A0A8H9IMK3-F1
#
_cell.length_a   1.000
_cell.length_b   1.000
_cell.length_c   1.000
_cell.angle_alpha   90.00
_cell.angle_beta   90.00
_cell.angle_gamma   90.00
#
_symmetry.space_group_name_H-M   'P 1'
#
loop_
_entity.id
_entity.type
_entity.pdbx_description
1 polymer ?
#
loop_
_entity_poly.entity_id
_entity_poly.type
_entity_poly.pdbx_seq_one_letter_code
_entity_poly.pdbx_strand_id
1 'polypeptide(L)'
;MTAEAIDISQRTGTIGHAAPPEPAESTEYLVNGRTAPCRFCGRTGTDGVRRAPGPRGPICPDCLHVGTWLCRDGQERFLGELNLARLVTAPGLECEFCGRDERRTLFLRRRPLPRMRCLPGDAVICADCLARGQQLLACVSRVRRG
;
A
#
# COMPACT_ATOMS: atom_id res chain seq x y z
N MET A 1 -29.38 40.87 45.94
CA MET A 1 -30.67 40.13 45.97
C MET A 1 -30.93 39.72 44.53
N THR A 2 -30.90 38.48 44.07
CA THR A 2 -30.86 37.15 44.68
C THR A 2 -30.27 36.20 43.62
N ALA A 3 -29.37 35.31 44.05
CA ALA A 3 -29.00 34.14 43.27
C ALA A 3 -30.17 33.15 43.32
N GLU A 4 -30.59 32.62 42.17
CA GLU A 4 -31.47 31.46 42.12
C GLU A 4 -30.65 30.20 41.86
N ALA A 5 -30.94 29.20 42.67
CA ALA A 5 -30.29 27.91 42.79
C ALA A 5 -31.23 26.83 42.22
N ILE A 6 -30.62 25.89 41.47
CA ILE A 6 -30.80 24.42 41.53
C ILE A 6 -32.24 23.85 41.38
N ASP A 7 -32.49 22.96 40.41
CA ASP A 7 -32.55 21.50 40.69
C ASP A 7 -32.65 20.60 39.44
N ILE A 8 -32.05 19.44 39.62
CA ILE A 8 -31.86 18.29 38.74
C ILE A 8 -33.06 17.34 38.92
N SER A 9 -33.71 16.88 37.85
CA SER A 9 -34.05 15.45 37.73
C SER A 9 -34.72 15.03 36.41
N GLN A 10 -34.01 14.12 35.74
CA GLN A 10 -34.50 12.80 35.25
C GLN A 10 -35.60 12.74 34.19
N ARG A 11 -35.27 12.14 33.04
CA ARG A 11 -35.94 10.92 32.56
C ARG A 11 -35.11 10.18 31.51
N THR A 12 -34.66 9.01 31.91
CA THR A 12 -34.16 7.90 31.09
C THR A 12 -35.27 7.39 30.15
N GLY A 13 -34.94 7.08 28.91
CA GLY A 13 -35.91 6.56 27.94
C GLY A 13 -35.29 6.03 26.64
N THR A 14 -35.01 4.72 26.66
CA THR A 14 -35.04 3.77 25.53
C THR A 14 -34.00 3.87 24.41
N ILE A 15 -33.13 2.86 24.43
CA ILE A 15 -32.11 2.48 23.47
C ILE A 15 -32.82 1.82 22.28
N GLY A 16 -32.95 2.53 21.16
CA GLY A 16 -33.22 1.90 19.87
C GLY A 16 -31.94 1.26 19.35
N HIS A 17 -31.89 -0.07 19.31
CA HIS A 17 -30.86 -0.82 18.57
C HIS A 17 -31.01 -0.52 17.08
N ALA A 18 -30.36 0.55 16.61
CA ALA A 18 -30.04 0.70 15.20
C ALA A 18 -28.88 -0.25 14.90
N ALA A 19 -29.13 -1.23 14.03
CA ALA A 19 -28.10 -2.11 13.50
C ALA A 19 -26.92 -1.29 12.97
N PRO A 20 -25.66 -1.72 13.18
CA PRO A 20 -24.51 -1.02 12.62
C PRO A 20 -24.66 -0.99 11.08
N PRO A 21 -24.46 0.16 10.43
CA PRO A 21 -24.44 0.20 8.97
C PRO A 21 -23.37 -0.75 8.47
N GLU A 22 -23.74 -1.59 7.51
CA GLU A 22 -22.83 -2.46 6.78
C GLU A 22 -21.62 -1.63 6.30
N PRO A 23 -20.39 -2.16 6.34
CA PRO A 23 -19.23 -1.39 5.91
C PRO A 23 -19.38 -1.12 4.41
N ALA A 24 -19.80 0.09 4.08
CA ALA A 24 -19.69 0.64 2.75
C ALA A 24 -18.25 0.41 2.29
N GLU A 25 -18.08 -0.34 1.21
CA GLU A 25 -16.79 -0.50 0.54
C GLU A 25 -16.19 0.88 0.31
N SER A 26 -15.23 1.24 1.14
CA SER A 26 -14.64 2.57 1.18
C SER A 26 -13.72 2.74 -0.01
N THR A 27 -14.30 3.17 -1.12
CA THR A 27 -13.57 3.63 -2.31
C THR A 27 -12.73 4.88 -2.06
N GLU A 28 -12.77 5.46 -0.84
CA GLU A 28 -11.95 6.59 -0.41
C GLU A 28 -10.43 6.35 -0.48
N TYR A 29 -9.98 5.09 -0.61
CA TYR A 29 -8.56 4.76 -0.80
C TYR A 29 -8.11 4.64 -2.25
N LEU A 30 -9.00 4.84 -3.24
CA LEU A 30 -8.62 4.85 -4.65
C LEU A 30 -8.05 6.23 -5.03
N VAL A 31 -6.83 6.50 -4.58
CA VAL A 31 -6.02 7.61 -5.12
C VAL A 31 -6.05 7.49 -6.65
N ASN A 32 -6.42 8.57 -7.35
CA ASN A 32 -6.46 8.64 -8.81
C ASN A 32 -5.09 8.25 -9.39
N GLY A 33 -4.91 6.95 -9.66
CA GLY A 33 -3.61 6.34 -9.96
C GLY A 33 -3.03 6.75 -11.31
N ARG A 34 -3.77 7.55 -12.08
CA ARG A 34 -3.35 8.09 -13.38
C ARG A 34 -2.45 9.31 -13.26
N THR A 35 -2.73 10.23 -12.32
CA THR A 35 -1.99 11.49 -12.19
C THR A 35 -1.14 11.56 -10.93
N ALA A 36 -1.49 10.78 -9.90
CA ALA A 36 -0.74 10.75 -8.64
C ALA A 36 0.73 10.31 -8.84
N PRO A 37 1.68 10.91 -8.09
CA PRO A 37 3.09 10.56 -8.17
C PRO A 37 3.33 9.11 -7.77
N CYS A 38 4.35 8.51 -8.36
CA CYS A 38 4.74 7.14 -8.02
C CYS A 38 5.20 7.10 -6.56
N ARG A 39 4.66 6.16 -5.77
CA ARG A 39 5.00 5.99 -4.35
C ARG A 39 6.49 5.75 -4.11
N PHE A 40 7.20 5.16 -5.08
CA PHE A 40 8.62 4.83 -4.96
C PHE A 40 9.52 5.91 -5.56
N CYS A 41 9.30 6.30 -6.81
CA CYS A 41 10.20 7.24 -7.49
C CYS A 41 9.72 8.69 -7.55
N GLY A 42 8.56 9.01 -6.97
CA GLY A 42 7.98 10.36 -6.99
C GLY A 42 7.52 10.85 -8.36
N ARG A 43 7.93 10.22 -9.47
CA ARG A 43 7.58 10.65 -10.83
C ARG A 43 6.07 10.73 -11.01
N THR A 44 5.58 11.90 -11.43
CA THR A 44 4.17 12.16 -11.75
C THR A 44 3.69 11.31 -12.91
N GLY A 45 2.38 11.03 -12.94
CA GLY A 45 1.73 10.34 -14.05
C GLY A 45 1.97 11.05 -15.36
N THR A 46 2.30 10.30 -16.42
CA THR A 46 2.17 10.77 -17.79
C THR A 46 0.90 10.17 -18.40
N ASP A 47 0.21 10.95 -19.21
CA ASP A 47 -1.03 10.49 -19.84
C ASP A 47 -0.80 9.19 -20.63
N GLY A 48 -1.73 8.24 -20.47
CA GLY A 48 -1.66 6.93 -21.11
C GLY A 48 -0.83 5.86 -20.39
N VAL A 49 0.04 6.24 -19.43
CA VAL A 49 0.83 5.26 -18.66
C VAL A 49 0.03 4.75 -17.47
N ARG A 50 -0.29 3.45 -17.50
CA ARG A 50 -0.97 2.78 -16.38
C ARG A 50 -0.01 2.48 -15.24
N ARG A 51 -0.53 2.56 -14.02
CA ARG A 51 0.20 2.32 -12.79
C ARG A 51 -0.54 1.29 -11.95
N ALA A 52 0.21 0.47 -11.21
CA ALA A 52 -0.42 -0.46 -10.29
C ALA A 52 -0.97 0.32 -9.09
N PRO A 53 -2.19 0.04 -8.62
CA PRO A 53 -2.75 0.67 -7.45
C PRO A 53 -1.97 0.24 -6.19
N GLY A 54 -1.98 1.10 -5.18
CA GLY A 54 -1.36 0.82 -3.88
C GLY A 54 -1.98 1.65 -2.76
N PRO A 55 -1.90 1.19 -1.51
CA PRO A 55 -2.61 1.78 -0.38
C PRO A 55 -2.13 3.20 -0.04
N ARG A 56 -0.87 3.52 -0.35
CA ARG A 56 -0.25 4.84 -0.14
C ARG A 56 0.03 5.60 -1.44
N GLY A 57 -0.50 5.12 -2.56
CA GLY A 57 -0.29 5.70 -3.88
C GLY A 57 0.10 4.67 -4.94
N PRO A 58 0.06 5.06 -6.22
CA PRO A 58 0.32 4.16 -7.33
C PRO A 58 1.81 3.84 -7.49
N ILE A 59 2.10 2.71 -8.15
CA ILE A 59 3.47 2.31 -8.51
C ILE A 59 3.61 2.31 -10.03
N CYS A 60 4.64 2.99 -10.54
CA CYS A 60 4.93 3.01 -11.96
C CYS A 60 5.51 1.68 -12.47
N PRO A 61 5.37 1.37 -13.78
CA PRO A 61 5.90 0.15 -14.37
C PRO A 61 7.40 -0.05 -14.13
N ASP A 62 8.19 1.01 -14.21
CA ASP A 62 9.64 0.94 -14.02
C ASP A 62 10.01 0.51 -12.59
N CYS A 63 9.36 1.07 -11.56
CA CYS A 63 9.60 0.67 -10.18
C CYS A 63 9.20 -0.78 -9.93
N LEU A 64 8.11 -1.26 -10.55
CA LEU A 64 7.74 -2.67 -10.49
C LEU A 64 8.76 -3.56 -11.18
N HIS A 65 9.27 -3.15 -12.33
CA HIS A 65 10.25 -3.90 -13.10
C HIS A 65 11.58 -3.99 -12.36
N VAL A 66 12.17 -2.84 -12.03
CA VAL A 66 13.46 -2.75 -11.33
C VAL A 66 13.38 -3.43 -9.96
N GLY A 67 12.31 -3.20 -9.20
CA GLY A 67 12.12 -3.84 -7.89
C GLY A 67 12.02 -5.36 -7.96
N THR A 68 11.37 -5.90 -9.00
CA THR A 68 11.27 -7.36 -9.21
C THR A 68 12.64 -7.96 -9.45
N TRP A 69 13.43 -7.33 -10.30
CA TRP A 69 14.78 -7.79 -10.57
C TRP A 69 15.69 -7.69 -9.34
N LEU A 70 15.68 -6.54 -8.65
CA LEU A 70 16.41 -6.34 -7.41
C LEU A 70 16.10 -7.44 -6.40
N CYS A 71 14.82 -7.79 -6.21
CA CYS A 71 14.42 -8.86 -5.30
C CYS A 71 14.91 -10.25 -5.75
N ARG A 72 15.08 -10.46 -7.06
CA ARG A 72 15.49 -11.73 -7.68
C ARG A 72 17.00 -11.93 -7.61
N ASP A 73 17.80 -10.97 -8.05
CA ASP A 73 19.25 -11.12 -8.24
C ASP A 73 20.09 -10.48 -7.12
N GLY A 74 19.53 -9.56 -6.34
CA GLY A 74 20.27 -8.88 -5.28
C GLY A 74 21.16 -7.73 -5.72
N GLN A 75 21.18 -7.40 -7.00
CA GLN A 75 22.03 -6.34 -7.52
C GLN A 75 21.34 -4.99 -7.28
N GLU A 76 22.05 -4.06 -6.66
CA GLU A 76 21.59 -2.68 -6.47
C GLU A 76 21.30 -2.03 -7.83
N ARG A 77 20.24 -1.22 -7.87
CA ARG A 77 19.80 -0.55 -9.10
C ARG A 77 19.34 0.85 -8.79
N PHE A 78 19.59 1.74 -9.75
CA PHE A 78 19.23 3.14 -9.66
C PHE A 78 18.07 3.45 -10.60
N LEU A 79 17.11 4.25 -10.13
CA LEU A 79 16.06 4.83 -10.96
C LEU A 79 16.17 6.36 -10.90
N GLY A 80 16.90 6.93 -11.85
CA GLY A 80 17.31 8.34 -11.75
C GLY A 80 18.22 8.53 -10.54
N GLU A 81 17.89 9.48 -9.66
CA GLU A 81 18.63 9.75 -8.43
C GLU A 81 18.24 8.84 -7.25
N LEU A 82 17.23 7.97 -7.42
CA LEU A 82 16.74 7.12 -6.33
C LEU A 82 17.54 5.84 -6.24
N ASN A 83 18.02 5.56 -5.03
CA ASN A 83 18.70 4.32 -4.71
C ASN A 83 17.65 3.28 -4.24
N LEU A 84 17.56 2.16 -4.96
CA LEU A 84 16.69 1.05 -4.58
C LEU A 84 17.52 -0.03 -3.88
N ALA A 85 17.27 -0.18 -2.59
CA ALA A 85 17.97 -1.15 -1.74
C ALA A 85 17.15 -2.43 -1.60
N ARG A 86 17.84 -3.58 -1.62
CA ARG A 86 17.23 -4.87 -1.30
C ARG A 86 17.29 -5.12 0.20
N LEU A 87 16.17 -5.51 0.76
CA LEU A 87 16.05 -6.01 2.12
C LEU A 87 15.72 -7.50 2.09
N VAL A 88 16.62 -8.33 2.60
CA VAL A 88 16.40 -9.80 2.71
C VAL A 88 16.12 -10.18 4.17
N THR A 89 16.90 -9.64 5.10
CA THR A 89 16.77 -9.84 6.54
C THR A 89 16.79 -8.49 7.26
N ALA A 90 15.68 -7.76 7.17
CA ALA A 90 15.47 -6.52 7.92
C ALA A 90 14.20 -6.70 8.77
N PRO A 91 14.34 -7.05 10.06
CA PRO A 91 13.21 -7.12 10.99
C PRO A 91 12.54 -5.75 11.11
N GLY A 92 11.21 -5.71 11.17
CA GLY A 92 10.45 -4.47 11.41
C GLY A 92 10.21 -3.56 10.19
N LEU A 93 10.70 -3.92 8.99
CA LEU A 93 10.40 -3.20 7.75
C LEU A 93 9.38 -3.94 6.89
N GLU A 94 8.12 -3.93 7.32
CA GLU A 94 7.03 -4.65 6.67
C GLU A 94 6.71 -4.12 5.26
N CYS A 95 6.23 -5.00 4.38
CA CYS A 95 5.68 -4.59 3.10
C CYS A 95 4.41 -3.76 3.30
N GLU A 96 4.38 -2.53 2.79
CA GLU A 96 3.23 -1.61 2.96
C GLU A 96 1.94 -2.11 2.27
N PHE A 97 2.04 -3.13 1.40
CA PHE A 97 0.92 -3.70 0.65
C PHE A 97 0.28 -4.93 1.31
N CYS A 98 1.05 -5.70 2.07
CA CYS A 98 0.55 -6.96 2.64
C CYS A 98 0.89 -7.14 4.13
N GLY A 99 1.59 -6.19 4.74
CA GLY A 99 1.98 -6.25 6.15
C GLY A 99 2.98 -7.36 6.50
N ARG A 100 3.61 -8.00 5.50
CA ARG A 100 4.53 -9.12 5.72
C ARG A 100 5.99 -8.68 5.61
N ASP A 101 6.83 -9.18 6.49
CA ASP A 101 8.29 -9.09 6.45
C ASP A 101 8.98 -10.44 6.19
N GLU A 102 8.25 -11.55 6.33
CA GLU A 102 8.72 -12.92 6.12
C GLU A 102 7.68 -13.80 5.41
N ARG A 103 8.12 -14.94 4.86
CA ARG A 103 7.23 -16.00 4.38
C ARG A 103 7.09 -17.08 5.43
N ARG A 104 5.86 -17.37 5.85
CA ARG A 104 5.53 -18.54 6.68
C ARG A 104 5.22 -19.73 5.78
N THR A 105 5.84 -20.87 6.05
CA THR A 105 5.56 -22.14 5.37
C THR A 105 4.82 -23.10 6.30
N LEU A 106 4.24 -24.18 5.76
CA LEU A 106 3.36 -25.13 6.48
C LEU A 106 3.98 -25.75 7.75
N PHE A 107 5.30 -25.65 7.94
CA PHE A 107 6.03 -26.16 9.11
C PHE A 107 6.61 -25.05 10.00
N LEU A 108 6.00 -23.86 10.05
CA LEU A 108 6.50 -22.70 10.82
C LEU A 108 7.93 -22.24 10.46
N ARG A 109 8.56 -22.82 9.43
CA ARG A 109 9.87 -22.38 8.94
C ARG A 109 9.69 -21.02 8.26
N ARG A 110 10.33 -20.01 8.86
CA ARG A 110 10.43 -18.65 8.32
C ARG A 110 11.40 -18.68 7.14
N ARG A 111 10.92 -18.30 5.96
CA ARG A 111 11.78 -18.06 4.79
C ARG A 111 11.93 -16.56 4.58
N PRO A 112 13.12 -16.10 4.14
CA PRO A 112 13.31 -14.70 3.78
C PRO A 112 12.27 -14.26 2.75
N LEU A 113 11.71 -13.07 2.96
CA LEU A 113 10.87 -12.40 1.98
C LEU A 113 11.66 -11.20 1.45
N PRO A 114 12.31 -11.32 0.26
CA PRO A 114 12.98 -10.21 -0.36
C PRO A 114 12.02 -9.04 -0.56
N ARG A 115 12.49 -7.86 -0.20
CA ARG A 115 11.76 -6.60 -0.25
C ARG A 115 12.64 -5.56 -0.94
N MET A 116 12.00 -4.67 -1.69
CA MET A 116 12.61 -3.45 -2.20
C MET A 116 12.25 -2.30 -1.26
N ARG A 117 13.25 -1.49 -0.91
CA ARG A 117 13.08 -0.20 -0.25
C ARG A 117 13.62 0.93 -1.11
N CYS A 118 12.95 2.08 -1.09
CA CYS A 118 13.44 3.30 -1.72
C CYS A 118 14.28 4.16 -0.75
N LEU A 119 15.36 4.76 -1.23
CA LEU A 119 16.22 5.69 -0.49
C LEU A 119 16.48 7.00 -1.30
N PRO A 120 16.40 8.18 -0.67
CA PRO A 120 15.89 8.43 0.67
C PRO A 120 14.37 8.23 0.73
N GLY A 121 13.89 7.37 1.62
CA GLY A 121 12.47 7.02 1.70
C GLY A 121 12.13 5.89 2.67
N ASP A 122 10.83 5.69 2.88
CA ASP A 122 10.24 4.69 3.77
C ASP A 122 9.39 3.64 3.02
N ALA A 123 9.19 3.81 1.72
CA ALA A 123 8.37 2.89 0.92
C ALA A 123 9.04 1.51 0.81
N VAL A 124 8.30 0.46 1.19
CA VAL A 124 8.76 -0.93 1.18
C VAL A 124 7.73 -1.83 0.50
N ILE A 125 8.17 -2.61 -0.50
CA ILE A 125 7.33 -3.60 -1.19
C ILE A 125 8.04 -4.94 -1.30
N CYS A 126 7.34 -6.03 -1.01
CA CYS A 126 7.88 -7.39 -1.13
C CYS A 126 7.82 -7.94 -2.55
N ALA A 127 8.65 -8.95 -2.81
CA ALA A 127 8.71 -9.65 -4.10
C ALA A 127 7.35 -10.18 -4.59
N ASP A 128 6.49 -10.66 -3.68
CA ASP A 128 5.15 -11.16 -4.06
C ASP A 128 4.24 -10.04 -4.54
N CYS A 129 4.25 -8.89 -3.85
CA CYS A 129 3.44 -7.73 -4.22
C CYS A 129 3.96 -7.07 -5.50
N LEU A 130 5.27 -7.07 -5.74
CA LEU A 130 5.86 -6.66 -7.01
C LEU A 130 5.34 -7.50 -8.18
N ALA A 131 5.38 -8.84 -8.05
CA ALA A 131 4.87 -9.75 -9.06
C ALA A 131 3.37 -9.55 -9.32
N ARG A 132 2.57 -9.40 -8.26
CA ARG A 132 1.13 -9.09 -8.38
C ARG A 132 0.88 -7.76 -9.09
N GLY A 133 1.65 -6.71 -8.78
CA GLY A 133 1.56 -5.41 -9.45
C GLY A 133 1.82 -5.50 -10.96
N GLN A 134 2.81 -6.28 -11.37
CA GLN A 134 3.10 -6.53 -12.80
C GLN A 134 1.95 -7.27 -13.49
N GLN A 135 1.38 -8.29 -12.85
CA GLN A 135 0.22 -9.02 -13.38
C GLN A 135 -0.98 -8.10 -13.57
N LEU A 136 -1.28 -7.25 -12.59
CA LEU A 136 -2.36 -6.27 -12.69
C LEU A 136 -2.17 -5.34 -13.89
N LEU A 137 -0.97 -4.80 -14.09
CA LEU A 137 -0.65 -3.95 -15.25
C LEU A 137 -0.82 -4.69 -16.58
N ALA A 138 -0.40 -5.95 -16.65
CA ALA A 138 -0.54 -6.77 -17.85
C ALA A 138 -2.02 -7.01 -18.19
N CYS A 139 -2.85 -7.37 -17.20
CA CYS A 139 -4.29 -7.59 -17.38
C CYS A 139 -4.97 -6.36 -17.95
N VAL A 140 -4.76 -5.20 -17.33
CA VAL A 140 -5.44 -3.97 -17.76
C VAL A 140 -4.96 -3.51 -19.14
N SER A 141 -3.70 -3.76 -19.51
CA SER A 141 -3.16 -3.40 -20.81
C SER A 141 -3.71 -4.25 -21.96
N ARG A 142 -4.01 -5.53 -21.70
CA ARG A 142 -4.57 -6.47 -22.69
C ARG A 142 -6.04 -6.17 -23.02
N VAL A 143 -6.82 -5.72 -22.04
CA VAL A 143 -8.26 -5.38 -22.19
C VAL A 143 -8.52 -4.23 -23.20
N ARG A 144 -7.49 -3.50 -23.66
CA ARG A 144 -7.65 -2.46 -24.70
C ARG A 144 -7.32 -2.91 -26.13
N ARG A 145 -6.82 -4.12 -26.33
CA ARG A 145 -6.43 -4.64 -27.66
C ARG A 145 -7.46 -5.60 -28.26
N GLY A 146 -8.57 -5.85 -27.58
CA GLY A 146 -9.75 -6.52 -28.11
C GLY A 146 -10.91 -5.55 -28.07
#